data_AF-A0A2M7SQS0-F1
#
_entry.id   AF-A0A2M7SQS0-F1
#
_cell.length_a   1.000
_cell.length_b   1.000
_cell.length_c   1.000
_cell.angle_alpha   90.00
_cell.angle_beta   90.00
_cell.angle_gamma   90.00
#
_symmetry.space_group_name_H-M   'P 1'
#
loop_
_entity.id
_entity.type
_entity.pdbx_description
1 polymer ?
#
loop_
_entity_poly.entity_id
_entity_poly.type
_entity_poly.pdbx_seq_one_letter_code
_entity_poly.pdbx_strand_id
1 'polypeptide(L)'
;MKDIETWVSLGLLTVISVLTHLPLIGQLGYYRNDWYPIWAGRTQTLSTMVSMFSIDRPILGYIYTRTYLLLGDNPLNWQVFAYLFRLAGIIGVFWLLRLIWPKMRLFTTSATILFVVYPGFLEGPAAITFSNHLIAYALAIYSILFTVISIRSHNKYVAILATGLALLCLIGYPFIYEYMIGLEGLRLILVWYLTAETVKPLKAKLAKVFLRWAAYLPILAGFLYWRVFVF
;
A
#
# COMPACT_ATOMS: atom_id res chain seq x y z
N MET A 1 9.86 -28.71 1.81
CA MET A 1 10.18 -28.02 3.09
C MET A 1 10.21 -26.49 2.97
N LYS A 2 10.86 -25.90 1.95
CA LYS A 2 10.95 -24.43 1.84
C LYS A 2 9.59 -23.73 1.75
N ASP A 3 8.61 -24.35 1.12
CA ASP A 3 7.28 -23.77 0.92
C ASP A 3 6.40 -23.89 2.17
N ILE A 4 6.52 -25.00 2.91
CA ILE A 4 5.78 -25.23 4.16
C ILE A 4 6.11 -24.14 5.20
N GLU A 5 7.39 -23.80 5.36
CA GLU A 5 7.82 -22.75 6.30
C GLU A 5 7.24 -21.37 5.94
N THR A 6 7.14 -21.05 4.66
CA THR A 6 6.52 -19.80 4.20
C THR A 6 5.04 -19.75 4.55
N TRP A 7 4.31 -20.85 4.31
CA TRP A 7 2.89 -20.94 4.66
C TRP A 7 2.65 -20.91 6.17
N VAL A 8 3.50 -21.57 6.96
CA VAL A 8 3.46 -21.49 8.42
C VAL A 8 3.72 -20.06 8.91
N SER A 9 4.70 -19.37 8.33
CA SER A 9 4.99 -17.96 8.66
C SER A 9 3.82 -17.05 8.30
N LEU A 10 3.19 -17.25 7.14
CA LEU A 10 1.99 -16.51 6.75
C LEU A 10 0.82 -16.77 7.71
N GLY A 11 0.57 -18.04 8.05
CA GLY A 11 -0.47 -18.41 9.02
C GLY A 11 -0.23 -17.76 10.38
N LEU A 12 1.01 -17.80 10.88
CA LEU A 12 1.41 -17.13 12.11
C LEU A 12 1.16 -15.62 12.05
N LEU A 13 1.58 -14.96 10.97
CA LEU A 13 1.36 -13.53 10.77
C LEU A 13 -0.12 -13.16 10.73
N THR A 14 -0.95 -13.98 10.07
CA THR A 14 -2.41 -13.79 10.05
C THR A 14 -3.01 -13.94 11.45
N VAL A 15 -2.61 -14.95 12.21
CA VAL A 15 -3.08 -15.15 13.59
C VAL A 15 -2.68 -13.97 14.48
N ILE A 16 -1.42 -13.53 14.43
CA ILE A 16 -0.96 -12.38 15.21
C ILE A 16 -1.71 -11.11 14.79
N SER A 17 -1.94 -10.90 13.49
CA SER A 17 -2.73 -9.77 12.99
C SER A 17 -4.16 -9.79 13.51
N VAL A 18 -4.82 -10.95 13.49
CA VAL A 18 -6.16 -11.14 14.08
C VAL A 18 -6.14 -10.77 15.55
N LEU A 19 -5.20 -11.29 16.33
CA LEU A 19 -5.10 -11.06 17.77
C LEU A 19 -4.75 -9.61 18.12
N THR A 20 -4.08 -8.88 17.23
CA THR A 20 -3.69 -7.48 17.46
C THR A 20 -4.82 -6.51 17.11
N HIS A 21 -5.53 -6.77 16.01
CA HIS A 21 -6.37 -5.76 15.36
C HIS A 21 -7.88 -6.05 15.38
N LEU A 22 -8.29 -7.32 15.58
CA LEU A 22 -9.71 -7.69 15.65
C LEU A 22 -10.32 -7.70 17.06
N PRO A 23 -9.58 -7.76 18.20
CA PRO A 23 -10.22 -7.60 19.49
C PRO A 23 -10.98 -6.28 19.56
N LEU A 24 -12.18 -6.32 20.13
CA LEU A 24 -13.06 -5.16 20.30
C LEU A 24 -13.59 -4.53 19.01
N ILE A 25 -13.33 -5.11 17.82
CA ILE A 25 -13.76 -4.52 16.54
C ILE A 25 -15.29 -4.31 16.45
N GLY A 26 -16.07 -5.19 17.06
CA GLY A 26 -17.53 -5.08 17.17
C GLY A 26 -18.04 -4.05 18.19
N GLN A 27 -17.15 -3.49 19.00
CA GLN A 27 -17.44 -2.42 19.97
C GLN A 27 -17.03 -1.03 19.43
N LEU A 28 -16.35 -0.98 18.28
CA LEU A 28 -15.92 0.26 17.65
C LEU A 28 -17.06 0.88 16.84
N GLY A 29 -17.35 2.15 17.10
CA GLY A 29 -18.27 2.98 16.30
C GLY A 29 -17.53 3.87 15.31
N TYR A 30 -18.06 5.09 15.13
CA TYR A 30 -17.44 6.14 14.32
C TYR A 30 -16.55 7.02 15.18
N TYR A 31 -15.35 7.34 14.69
CA TYR A 31 -14.39 8.14 15.43
C TYR A 31 -13.88 9.31 14.61
N ARG A 32 -13.61 10.43 15.29
CA ARG A 32 -12.94 11.61 14.74
C ARG A 32 -13.58 12.09 13.44
N ASN A 33 -12.92 11.88 12.31
CA ASN A 33 -13.29 12.38 11.00
C ASN A 33 -14.22 11.43 10.22
N ASP A 34 -14.66 10.33 10.83
CA ASP A 34 -15.52 9.35 10.16
C ASP A 34 -16.96 9.84 9.94
N TRP A 35 -17.38 10.91 10.63
CA TRP A 35 -18.77 11.37 10.57
C TRP A 35 -19.16 11.98 9.22
N TYR A 36 -18.28 12.76 8.58
CA TYR A 36 -18.66 13.55 7.39
C TYR A 36 -18.82 12.69 6.13
N PRO A 37 -18.00 11.64 5.86
CA PRO A 37 -18.27 10.74 4.74
C PRO A 37 -19.57 9.97 4.94
N ILE A 38 -19.85 9.47 6.15
CA ILE A 38 -21.11 8.77 6.45
C ILE A 38 -22.31 9.69 6.30
N TRP A 39 -22.24 10.90 6.86
CA TRP A 39 -23.32 11.86 6.74
C TRP A 39 -23.63 12.19 5.27
N ALA A 40 -22.59 12.43 4.46
CA ALA A 40 -22.74 12.67 3.03
C ALA A 40 -23.34 11.47 2.30
N GLY A 41 -22.87 10.25 2.58
CA GLY A 41 -23.41 9.05 1.95
C GLY A 41 -24.86 8.74 2.34
N ARG A 42 -25.28 9.09 3.56
CA ARG A 42 -26.60 8.77 4.11
C ARG A 42 -27.67 9.81 3.77
N THR A 43 -27.31 11.08 3.81
CA THR A 43 -28.28 12.19 3.74
C THR A 43 -28.27 12.92 2.40
N GLN A 44 -27.22 12.74 1.62
CA GLN A 44 -27.02 13.44 0.36
C GLN A 44 -26.94 12.46 -0.81
N THR A 45 -26.81 12.98 -2.02
CA THR A 45 -26.55 12.15 -3.20
C THR A 45 -25.09 11.69 -3.21
N LEU A 46 -24.82 10.57 -3.87
CA LEU A 46 -23.45 10.04 -4.05
C LEU A 46 -22.51 11.04 -4.74
N SER A 47 -23.05 11.98 -5.53
CA SER A 47 -22.29 13.07 -6.14
C SER A 47 -21.79 14.09 -5.11
N THR A 48 -22.46 14.21 -3.95
CA THR A 48 -22.04 15.12 -2.88
C THR A 48 -20.70 14.70 -2.28
N MET A 49 -20.43 13.39 -2.16
CA MET A 49 -19.10 12.91 -1.77
C MET A 49 -18.03 13.36 -2.77
N VAL A 50 -18.30 13.28 -4.06
CA VAL A 50 -17.33 13.73 -5.08
C VAL A 50 -17.10 15.24 -4.99
N SER A 51 -18.15 16.04 -4.82
CA SER A 51 -18.02 17.50 -4.68
C SER A 51 -17.33 17.91 -3.38
N MET A 52 -17.51 17.18 -2.28
CA MET A 52 -16.83 17.49 -1.00
C MET A 52 -15.31 17.41 -1.11
N PHE A 53 -14.79 16.55 -1.98
CA PHE A 53 -13.35 16.38 -2.18
C PHE A 53 -12.84 17.00 -3.48
N SER A 54 -13.69 17.65 -4.28
CA SER A 54 -13.31 18.10 -5.62
C SER A 54 -12.26 19.21 -5.64
N ILE A 55 -12.13 19.97 -4.55
CA ILE A 55 -11.17 21.08 -4.45
C ILE A 55 -9.76 20.57 -4.14
N ASP A 56 -9.62 19.64 -3.19
CA ASP A 56 -8.28 19.22 -2.72
C ASP A 56 -7.86 17.84 -3.21
N ARG A 57 -8.80 16.88 -3.31
CA ARG A 57 -8.51 15.45 -3.57
C ARG A 57 -9.66 14.78 -4.34
N PRO A 58 -9.93 15.14 -5.61
CA PRO A 58 -11.12 14.68 -6.32
C PRO A 58 -11.20 13.15 -6.44
N ILE A 59 -10.06 12.47 -6.54
CA ILE A 59 -9.98 10.99 -6.61
C ILE A 59 -10.47 10.34 -5.31
N LEU A 60 -10.19 10.97 -4.16
CA LEU A 60 -10.63 10.50 -2.85
C LEU A 60 -12.16 10.48 -2.74
N GLY A 61 -12.84 11.47 -3.31
CA GLY A 61 -14.30 11.53 -3.36
C GLY A 61 -14.90 10.32 -4.08
N TYR A 62 -14.36 9.94 -5.24
CA TYR A 62 -14.81 8.75 -5.97
C TYR A 62 -14.58 7.45 -5.19
N ILE A 63 -13.46 7.34 -4.48
CA ILE A 63 -13.16 6.15 -3.67
C ILE A 63 -14.11 6.07 -2.48
N TYR A 64 -14.37 7.18 -1.80
CA TYR A 64 -15.39 7.23 -0.74
C TYR A 64 -16.77 6.83 -1.26
N THR A 65 -17.18 7.33 -2.42
CA THR A 65 -18.46 6.93 -3.03
C THR A 65 -18.54 5.42 -3.25
N ARG A 66 -17.48 4.81 -3.81
CA ARG A 66 -17.46 3.36 -4.09
C ARG A 66 -17.38 2.51 -2.83
N THR A 67 -16.58 2.92 -1.86
CA THR A 67 -16.45 2.21 -0.57
C THR A 67 -17.73 2.33 0.24
N TYR A 68 -18.37 3.49 0.28
CA TYR A 68 -19.65 3.68 0.95
C TYR A 68 -20.78 2.85 0.31
N LEU A 69 -20.86 2.81 -1.02
CA LEU A 69 -21.81 1.93 -1.74
C LEU A 69 -21.67 0.45 -1.34
N LEU A 70 -20.46 0.01 -1.02
CA LEU A 70 -20.18 -1.38 -0.63
C LEU A 70 -20.44 -1.64 0.86
N LEU A 71 -20.08 -0.69 1.73
CA LEU A 71 -20.01 -0.90 3.18
C LEU A 71 -21.21 -0.32 3.95
N GLY A 72 -21.85 0.71 3.40
CA GLY A 72 -23.00 1.40 3.97
C GLY A 72 -22.73 2.04 5.34
N ASP A 73 -23.77 2.07 6.16
CA ASP A 73 -23.81 2.74 7.47
C ASP A 73 -23.41 1.83 8.66
N ASN A 74 -22.83 0.66 8.41
CA ASN A 74 -22.45 -0.25 9.49
C ASN A 74 -20.98 -0.04 9.87
N PRO A 75 -20.65 0.42 11.10
CA PRO A 75 -19.27 0.62 11.53
C PRO A 75 -18.40 -0.64 11.42
N LEU A 76 -18.98 -1.82 11.71
CA LEU A 76 -18.25 -3.09 11.66
C LEU A 76 -17.74 -3.38 10.24
N ASN A 77 -18.52 -3.06 9.20
CA ASN A 77 -18.11 -3.25 7.81
C ASN A 77 -16.85 -2.43 7.49
N TRP A 78 -16.79 -1.18 7.96
CA TRP A 78 -15.64 -0.30 7.78
C TRP A 78 -14.41 -0.77 8.54
N GLN A 79 -14.60 -1.23 9.77
CA GLN A 79 -13.50 -1.76 10.58
C GLN A 79 -12.92 -3.04 9.93
N VAL A 80 -13.78 -3.95 9.49
CA VAL A 80 -13.35 -5.17 8.77
C VAL A 80 -12.65 -4.80 7.46
N PHE A 81 -13.17 -3.83 6.71
CA PHE A 81 -12.55 -3.35 5.49
C PHE A 81 -11.16 -2.77 5.73
N ALA A 82 -10.99 -1.91 6.73
CA ALA A 82 -9.70 -1.37 7.14
C ALA A 82 -8.73 -2.49 7.56
N TYR A 83 -9.21 -3.47 8.32
CA TYR A 83 -8.41 -4.65 8.69
C TYR A 83 -7.94 -5.46 7.47
N LEU A 84 -8.80 -5.70 6.48
CA LEU A 84 -8.43 -6.43 5.27
C LEU A 84 -7.31 -5.75 4.50
N PHE A 85 -7.35 -4.41 4.37
CA PHE A 85 -6.26 -3.66 3.74
C PHE A 85 -4.99 -3.65 4.59
N ARG A 86 -5.11 -3.62 5.93
CA ARG A 86 -3.97 -3.80 6.83
C ARG A 86 -3.32 -5.17 6.64
N LEU A 87 -4.12 -6.23 6.57
CA LEU A 87 -3.65 -7.59 6.32
C LEU A 87 -2.98 -7.71 4.95
N ALA A 88 -3.55 -7.09 3.91
CA ALA A 88 -2.93 -7.02 2.59
C ALA A 88 -1.57 -6.32 2.63
N GLY A 89 -1.44 -5.20 3.37
CA GLY A 89 -0.17 -4.52 3.60
C GLY A 89 0.86 -5.41 4.32
N ILE A 90 0.43 -6.13 5.38
CA ILE A 90 1.27 -7.09 6.12
C ILE A 90 1.81 -8.19 5.19
N ILE A 91 0.93 -8.78 4.37
CA ILE A 91 1.30 -9.81 3.40
C ILE A 91 2.27 -9.24 2.36
N GLY A 92 2.01 -8.04 1.86
CA GLY A 92 2.90 -7.34 0.91
C GLY A 92 4.30 -7.11 1.49
N VAL A 93 4.40 -6.63 2.73
CA VAL A 93 5.68 -6.42 3.44
C VAL A 93 6.40 -7.75 3.64
N PHE A 94 5.71 -8.80 4.08
CA PHE A 94 6.30 -10.11 4.25
C PHE A 94 6.96 -10.61 2.96
N TRP A 95 6.23 -10.59 1.84
CA TRP A 95 6.76 -11.02 0.55
C TRP A 95 7.89 -10.14 0.05
N LEU A 96 7.79 -8.82 0.26
CA LEU A 96 8.84 -7.88 -0.11
C LEU A 96 10.14 -8.22 0.63
N LEU A 97 10.07 -8.42 1.94
CA LEU A 97 11.23 -8.81 2.75
C LEU A 97 11.79 -10.18 2.33
N ARG A 98 10.93 -11.15 2.01
CA ARG A 98 11.35 -12.48 1.53
C ARG A 98 12.08 -12.42 0.19
N LEU A 99 11.75 -11.47 -0.68
CA LEU A 99 12.45 -11.27 -1.96
C LEU A 99 13.75 -10.48 -1.83
N ILE A 100 13.81 -9.55 -0.87
CA ILE A 100 15.04 -8.80 -0.58
C ILE A 100 16.06 -9.72 0.10
N TRP A 101 15.65 -10.49 1.12
CA TRP A 101 16.52 -11.35 1.93
C TRP A 101 16.06 -12.82 1.96
N PRO A 102 16.14 -13.55 0.83
CA PRO A 102 15.58 -14.91 0.71
C PRO A 102 16.23 -15.96 1.62
N LYS A 103 17.44 -15.67 2.14
CA LYS A 103 18.18 -16.56 3.04
C LYS A 103 17.90 -16.28 4.53
N MET A 104 17.31 -15.13 4.89
CA MET A 104 17.16 -14.70 6.29
C MET A 104 15.71 -14.84 6.78
N ARG A 105 15.18 -16.06 6.74
CA ARG A 105 13.75 -16.35 6.96
C ARG A 105 13.23 -15.91 8.32
N LEU A 106 13.98 -16.22 9.38
CA LEU A 106 13.65 -15.79 10.74
C LEU A 106 13.59 -14.26 10.82
N PHE A 107 14.62 -13.57 10.32
CA PHE A 107 14.66 -12.11 10.28
C PHE A 107 13.45 -11.52 9.55
N THR A 108 13.13 -12.00 8.35
CA THR A 108 12.00 -11.48 7.57
C THR A 108 10.68 -11.67 8.29
N THR A 109 10.48 -12.81 8.97
CA THR A 109 9.24 -13.09 9.72
C THR A 109 9.16 -12.22 10.97
N SER A 110 10.23 -12.15 11.76
CA SER A 110 10.29 -11.32 12.97
C SER A 110 10.11 -9.84 12.64
N ALA A 111 10.71 -9.34 11.56
CA ALA A 111 10.51 -7.97 11.10
C ALA A 111 9.06 -7.70 10.69
N THR A 112 8.39 -8.65 10.02
CA THR A 112 6.95 -8.51 9.74
C THR A 112 6.11 -8.59 11.01
N ILE A 113 6.44 -9.45 11.98
CA ILE A 113 5.73 -9.49 13.27
C ILE A 113 5.82 -8.13 13.97
N LEU A 114 7.00 -7.51 13.99
CA LEU A 114 7.18 -6.16 14.53
C LEU A 114 6.31 -5.15 13.78
N PHE A 115 6.24 -5.23 12.46
CA PHE A 115 5.35 -4.38 11.65
C PHE A 115 3.85 -4.60 11.96
N VAL A 116 3.44 -5.83 12.27
CA VAL A 116 2.05 -6.15 12.63
C VAL A 116 1.66 -5.56 14.00
N VAL A 117 2.56 -5.69 14.98
CA VAL A 117 2.26 -5.39 16.40
C VAL A 117 2.58 -3.94 16.75
N TYR A 118 3.59 -3.33 16.13
CA TYR A 118 3.99 -1.97 16.46
C TYR A 118 2.93 -0.97 15.98
N PRO A 119 2.30 -0.21 16.89
CA PRO A 119 1.15 0.63 16.57
C PRO A 119 1.61 1.99 16.04
N GLY A 120 2.64 2.02 15.17
CA GLY A 120 3.25 3.24 14.61
C GLY A 120 2.26 4.23 13.98
N PHE A 121 1.00 3.82 13.89
CA PHE A 121 -0.17 4.64 13.70
C PHE A 121 -1.28 4.29 14.73
N LEU A 122 -1.68 5.24 15.57
CA LEU A 122 -2.61 5.02 16.70
C LEU A 122 -4.09 5.28 16.38
N GLU A 123 -4.42 5.90 15.24
CA GLU A 123 -5.81 6.25 14.91
C GLU A 123 -6.56 5.10 14.19
N GLY A 124 -6.18 3.86 14.50
CA GLY A 124 -6.79 2.65 13.95
C GLY A 124 -8.33 2.59 14.08
N PRO A 125 -8.95 3.08 15.17
CA PRO A 125 -10.42 3.10 15.29
C PRO A 125 -11.15 4.00 14.28
N ALA A 126 -10.50 5.02 13.71
CA ALA A 126 -11.10 5.91 12.71
C ALA A 126 -11.08 5.27 11.31
N ALA A 127 -11.75 4.11 11.19
CA ALA A 127 -11.62 3.21 10.06
C ALA A 127 -12.07 3.82 8.74
N ILE A 128 -13.05 4.72 8.73
CA ILE A 128 -13.55 5.34 7.50
C ILE A 128 -12.50 6.28 6.94
N THR A 129 -12.01 7.18 7.78
CA THR A 129 -10.97 8.15 7.43
C THR A 129 -9.70 7.47 6.94
N PHE A 130 -9.27 6.43 7.65
CA PHE A 130 -8.01 5.75 7.37
C PHE A 130 -8.12 4.59 6.39
N SER A 131 -9.32 4.18 5.98
CA SER A 131 -9.51 3.17 4.93
C SER A 131 -8.75 3.55 3.66
N ASN A 132 -8.87 4.81 3.21
CA ASN A 132 -8.17 5.32 2.04
C ASN A 132 -6.64 5.35 2.22
N HIS A 133 -6.17 5.65 3.42
CA HIS A 133 -4.74 5.61 3.76
C HIS A 133 -4.22 4.18 3.64
N LEU A 134 -4.98 3.20 4.17
CA LEU A 134 -4.62 1.79 4.13
C LEU A 134 -4.67 1.22 2.71
N ILE A 135 -5.64 1.63 1.88
CA ILE A 135 -5.66 1.31 0.44
C ILE A 135 -4.41 1.82 -0.24
N ALA A 136 -4.12 3.12 -0.11
CA ALA A 136 -2.96 3.75 -0.72
C ALA A 136 -1.65 3.10 -0.24
N TYR A 137 -1.55 2.82 1.05
CA TYR A 137 -0.37 2.21 1.63
C TYR A 137 -0.15 0.78 1.12
N ALA A 138 -1.19 -0.04 1.07
CA ALA A 138 -1.12 -1.38 0.48
C ALA A 138 -0.68 -1.31 -0.99
N LEU A 139 -1.31 -0.44 -1.80
CA LEU A 139 -0.93 -0.23 -3.20
C LEU A 139 0.54 0.19 -3.34
N ALA A 140 1.05 1.08 -2.48
CA ALA A 140 2.45 1.49 -2.51
C ALA A 140 3.40 0.32 -2.20
N ILE A 141 3.09 -0.49 -1.17
CA ILE A 141 3.85 -1.69 -0.83
C ILE A 141 3.85 -2.68 -2.00
N TYR A 142 2.70 -2.94 -2.61
CA TYR A 142 2.59 -3.84 -3.76
C TYR A 142 3.32 -3.29 -4.99
N SER A 143 3.30 -1.98 -5.23
CA SER A 143 4.07 -1.33 -6.30
C SER A 143 5.57 -1.60 -6.15
N ILE A 144 6.10 -1.46 -4.93
CA ILE A 144 7.49 -1.76 -4.61
C ILE A 144 7.77 -3.26 -4.72
N LEU A 145 6.88 -4.11 -4.21
CA LEU A 145 6.98 -5.57 -4.32
C LEU A 145 7.12 -6.02 -5.77
N PHE A 146 6.25 -5.53 -6.65
CA PHE A 146 6.32 -5.86 -8.07
C PHE A 146 7.56 -5.29 -8.76
N THR A 147 8.05 -4.12 -8.33
CA THR A 147 9.35 -3.58 -8.76
C THR A 147 10.50 -4.54 -8.40
N VAL A 148 10.48 -5.12 -7.19
CA VAL A 148 11.49 -6.09 -6.76
C VAL A 148 11.37 -7.40 -7.54
N ILE A 149 10.15 -7.89 -7.78
CA ILE A 149 9.88 -9.08 -8.61
C ILE A 149 10.44 -8.87 -10.03
N SER A 150 10.22 -7.71 -10.64
CA SER A 150 10.69 -7.44 -12.00
C SER A 150 12.21 -7.45 -12.09
N ILE A 151 12.91 -6.99 -11.05
CA ILE A 151 14.37 -6.97 -10.97
C ILE A 151 14.97 -8.37 -10.73
N ARG A 152 14.33 -9.18 -9.88
CA ARG A 152 14.81 -10.53 -9.53
C ARG A 152 14.45 -11.59 -10.60
N SER A 153 13.40 -11.37 -11.37
CA SER A 153 12.94 -12.32 -12.39
C SER A 153 13.96 -12.49 -13.52
N HIS A 154 14.25 -13.76 -13.85
CA HIS A 154 15.05 -14.12 -15.02
C HIS A 154 14.18 -14.29 -16.27
N ASN A 155 12.86 -14.40 -16.09
CA ASN A 155 11.89 -14.49 -17.17
C ASN A 155 11.43 -13.07 -17.56
N LYS A 156 11.65 -12.69 -18.82
CA LYS A 156 11.29 -11.38 -19.38
C LYS A 156 9.80 -11.07 -19.28
N TYR A 157 8.92 -12.05 -19.52
CA TYR A 157 7.47 -11.85 -19.47
C TYR A 157 7.00 -11.54 -18.06
N VAL A 158 7.52 -12.28 -17.06
CA VAL A 158 7.23 -12.01 -15.65
C VAL A 158 7.75 -10.62 -15.24
N ALA A 159 8.92 -10.22 -15.72
CA ALA A 159 9.47 -8.90 -15.44
C ALA A 159 8.63 -7.75 -16.03
N ILE A 160 8.15 -7.92 -17.27
CA ILE A 160 7.27 -6.95 -17.93
C ILE A 160 5.92 -6.88 -17.19
N LEU A 161 5.31 -8.02 -16.89
CA LEU A 161 4.04 -8.07 -16.18
C LEU A 161 4.15 -7.42 -14.79
N ALA A 162 5.19 -7.76 -14.03
CA ALA A 162 5.43 -7.15 -12.72
C ALA A 162 5.66 -5.64 -12.84
N THR A 163 6.38 -5.17 -13.86
CA THR A 163 6.53 -3.72 -14.10
C THR A 163 5.17 -3.07 -14.40
N GLY A 164 4.33 -3.69 -15.23
CA GLY A 164 2.98 -3.21 -15.50
C GLY A 164 2.10 -3.13 -14.24
N LEU A 165 2.14 -4.16 -13.39
CA LEU A 165 1.42 -4.16 -12.10
C LEU A 165 1.97 -3.11 -11.13
N ALA A 166 3.30 -2.90 -11.10
CA ALA A 166 3.91 -1.85 -10.31
C ALA A 166 3.41 -0.46 -10.73
N LEU A 167 3.35 -0.19 -12.04
CA LEU A 167 2.84 1.05 -12.61
C LEU A 167 1.34 1.24 -12.33
N LEU A 168 0.54 0.17 -12.44
CA LEU A 168 -0.88 0.21 -12.10
C LEU A 168 -1.09 0.65 -10.64
N CYS A 169 -0.35 0.05 -9.70
CA CYS A 169 -0.41 0.45 -8.30
C CYS A 169 0.06 1.90 -8.09
N LEU A 170 1.10 2.33 -8.83
CA LEU A 170 1.66 3.68 -8.78
C LEU A 170 0.69 4.75 -9.28
N ILE A 171 -0.17 4.45 -10.25
CA ILE A 171 -1.25 5.36 -10.66
C ILE A 171 -2.26 5.55 -9.53
N GLY A 172 -2.46 4.54 -8.69
CA GLY A 172 -3.40 4.60 -7.57
C GLY A 172 -2.87 5.42 -6.42
N TYR A 173 -1.86 4.90 -5.69
CA TYR A 173 -1.62 5.36 -4.32
C TYR A 173 -1.30 6.85 -4.11
N PRO A 174 -0.49 7.55 -4.95
CA PRO A 174 -0.13 8.94 -4.66
C PRO A 174 -1.31 9.88 -4.94
N PHE A 175 -2.18 9.51 -5.87
CA PHE A 175 -3.41 10.24 -6.18
C PHE A 175 -4.51 10.05 -5.12
N ILE A 176 -4.45 8.97 -4.33
CA ILE A 176 -5.31 8.79 -3.16
C ILE A 176 -4.78 9.63 -2.00
N TYR A 177 -3.48 9.52 -1.71
CA TYR A 177 -2.81 10.25 -0.64
C TYR A 177 -1.37 10.62 -1.03
N GLU A 178 -1.12 11.92 -1.11
CA GLU A 178 0.11 12.49 -1.67
C GLU A 178 1.36 12.18 -0.85
N TYR A 179 1.25 12.06 0.47
CA TYR A 179 2.42 11.81 1.33
C TYR A 179 3.02 10.40 1.11
N MET A 180 2.30 9.50 0.44
CA MET A 180 2.82 8.20 0.03
C MET A 180 3.97 8.31 -0.99
N ILE A 181 4.16 9.47 -1.62
CA ILE A 181 5.31 9.73 -2.49
C ILE A 181 6.65 9.49 -1.79
N GLY A 182 6.71 9.63 -0.46
CA GLY A 182 7.91 9.31 0.32
C GLY A 182 8.41 7.87 0.14
N LEU A 183 7.52 6.93 -0.17
CA LEU A 183 7.87 5.53 -0.44
C LEU A 183 8.62 5.33 -1.76
N GLU A 184 8.65 6.33 -2.65
CA GLU A 184 9.50 6.29 -3.84
C GLU A 184 10.98 6.40 -3.52
N GLY A 185 11.33 7.07 -2.41
CA GLY A 185 12.68 7.03 -1.86
C GLY A 185 13.08 5.61 -1.49
N LEU A 186 12.18 4.87 -0.82
CA LEU A 186 12.40 3.46 -0.50
C LEU A 186 12.54 2.62 -1.78
N ARG A 187 11.68 2.82 -2.79
CA ARG A 187 11.80 2.13 -4.08
C ARG A 187 13.18 2.37 -4.71
N LEU A 188 13.65 3.61 -4.76
CA LEU A 188 14.94 3.96 -5.34
C LEU A 188 16.10 3.28 -4.59
N ILE A 189 16.06 3.29 -3.25
CA ILE A 189 17.04 2.60 -2.40
C ILE A 189 17.05 1.10 -2.70
N LEU A 190 15.88 0.46 -2.83
CA LEU A 190 15.78 -0.96 -3.12
C LEU A 190 16.26 -1.31 -4.53
N VAL A 191 15.91 -0.50 -5.54
CA VAL A 191 16.43 -0.66 -6.91
C VAL A 191 17.95 -0.56 -6.91
N TRP A 192 18.52 0.41 -6.18
CA TRP A 192 19.97 0.55 -6.02
C TRP A 192 20.60 -0.66 -5.34
N TYR A 193 20.06 -1.09 -4.21
CA TYR A 193 20.53 -2.24 -3.41
C TYR A 193 20.57 -3.52 -4.26
N LEU A 194 19.47 -3.85 -4.94
CA LEU A 194 19.37 -5.06 -5.77
C LEU A 194 20.23 -5.00 -7.03
N THR A 195 20.43 -3.80 -7.60
CA THR A 195 21.31 -3.64 -8.76
C THR A 195 22.78 -3.75 -8.36
N ALA A 196 23.14 -3.31 -7.15
CA ALA A 196 24.50 -3.39 -6.61
C ALA A 196 25.02 -4.82 -6.51
N GLU A 197 24.15 -5.80 -6.27
CA GLU A 197 24.51 -7.21 -6.17
C GLU A 197 25.06 -7.78 -7.51
N THR A 198 24.66 -7.21 -8.64
CA THR A 198 24.94 -7.77 -9.98
C THR A 198 25.85 -6.90 -10.84
N VAL A 199 25.91 -5.58 -10.59
CA VAL A 199 26.69 -4.62 -11.39
C VAL A 199 27.70 -3.90 -10.50
N LYS A 200 28.99 -4.17 -10.72
CA LYS A 200 30.08 -3.61 -9.91
C LYS A 200 30.51 -2.19 -10.33
N PRO A 201 30.74 -1.87 -11.62
CA PRO A 201 31.21 -0.53 -12.00
C PRO A 201 30.17 0.55 -11.68
N LEU A 202 30.58 1.62 -10.98
CA LEU A 202 29.66 2.67 -10.49
C LEU A 202 28.86 3.33 -11.62
N LYS A 203 29.51 3.65 -12.75
CA LYS A 203 28.86 4.27 -13.91
C LYS A 203 27.78 3.37 -14.51
N ALA A 204 28.09 2.08 -14.71
CA ALA A 204 27.14 1.09 -15.23
C ALA A 204 25.98 0.84 -14.25
N LYS A 205 26.27 0.86 -12.95
CA LYS A 205 25.28 0.73 -11.88
C LYS A 205 24.31 1.91 -11.87
N LEU A 206 24.80 3.15 -11.90
CA LEU A 206 23.97 4.36 -11.95
C LEU A 206 23.06 4.36 -13.17
N ALA A 207 23.61 4.05 -14.36
CA ALA A 207 22.83 3.98 -15.59
C ALA A 207 21.71 2.92 -15.50
N LYS A 208 21.99 1.73 -14.94
CA LYS A 208 21.00 0.66 -14.81
C LYS A 208 19.94 0.96 -13.75
N VAL A 209 20.32 1.58 -12.64
CA VAL A 209 19.37 2.03 -11.60
C VAL A 209 18.45 3.10 -12.17
N PHE A 210 19.02 4.10 -12.88
CA PHE A 210 18.25 5.12 -13.55
C PHE A 210 17.29 4.52 -14.56
N LEU A 211 17.73 3.62 -15.44
CA LEU A 211 16.85 3.00 -16.44
C LEU A 211 15.71 2.20 -15.81
N ARG A 212 15.98 1.47 -14.72
CA ARG A 212 14.97 0.71 -13.97
C ARG A 212 13.96 1.62 -13.28
N TRP A 213 14.42 2.76 -12.77
CA TRP A 213 13.56 3.71 -12.07
C TRP A 213 12.83 4.68 -13.01
N ALA A 214 13.40 4.95 -14.19
CA ALA A 214 12.85 5.86 -15.20
C ALA A 214 11.47 5.42 -15.70
N ALA A 215 11.14 4.13 -15.65
CA ALA A 215 9.81 3.63 -15.98
C ALA A 215 8.69 4.24 -15.12
N TYR A 216 9.00 4.67 -13.90
CA TYR A 216 8.04 5.24 -12.95
C TYR A 216 7.94 6.77 -13.02
N LEU A 217 8.96 7.42 -13.60
CA LEU A 217 9.06 8.89 -13.67
C LEU A 217 7.87 9.57 -14.36
N PRO A 218 7.31 9.07 -15.49
CA PRO A 218 6.19 9.74 -16.14
C PRO A 218 4.96 9.87 -15.23
N ILE A 219 4.65 8.82 -14.46
CA ILE A 219 3.50 8.83 -13.54
C ILE A 219 3.79 9.75 -12.34
N LEU A 220 5.01 9.70 -11.79
CA LEU A 220 5.39 10.57 -10.69
C LEU A 220 5.40 12.05 -11.08
N ALA A 221 5.95 12.37 -12.26
CA ALA A 221 5.94 13.72 -12.80
C ALA A 221 4.51 14.21 -13.09
N GLY A 222 3.67 13.35 -13.68
CA GLY A 222 2.26 13.64 -13.91
C GLY A 222 1.50 13.89 -12.60
N PHE A 223 1.73 13.07 -11.58
CA PHE A 223 1.18 13.25 -10.24
C PHE A 223 1.64 14.57 -9.60
N LEU A 224 2.95 14.85 -9.62
CA LEU A 224 3.49 16.09 -9.06
C LEU A 224 2.95 17.32 -9.77
N TYR A 225 2.84 17.28 -11.10
CA TYR A 225 2.24 18.37 -11.87
C TYR A 225 0.77 18.57 -11.47
N TRP A 226 0.00 17.48 -11.41
CA TRP A 226 -1.39 17.49 -10.97
C TRP A 226 -1.55 18.07 -9.56
N ARG A 227 -0.68 17.68 -8.62
CA ARG A 227 -0.74 18.09 -7.21
C ARG A 227 -0.22 19.50 -6.92
N VAL A 228 0.61 20.07 -7.79
CA VAL A 228 1.21 21.40 -7.56
C VAL A 228 0.51 22.49 -8.36
N PHE A 229 0.03 22.18 -9.57
CA PHE A 229 -0.52 23.16 -10.49
C PHE A 229 -2.03 23.05 -10.71
N VAL A 230 -2.65 21.91 -10.38
CA VAL A 230 -4.08 21.68 -10.63
C VAL A 230 -4.89 21.61 -9.33
N PHE A 231 -4.47 20.79 -8.36
CA PHE A 231 -5.14 20.58 -7.06
C PHE A 231 -4.17 20.62 -5.90
#